data_AF-A0A2J6HR39-F1
#
_entry.id   AF-A0A2J6HR39-F1
#
_cell.length_a   1.000
_cell.length_b   1.000
_cell.length_c   1.000
_cell.angle_alpha   90.00
_cell.angle_beta   90.00
_cell.angle_gamma   90.00
#
_symmetry.space_group_name_H-M   'P 1'
#
loop_
_entity.id
_entity.type
_entity.pdbx_description
1 polymer ?
#
loop_
_entity_poly.entity_id
_entity_poly.type
_entity_poly.pdbx_seq_one_letter_code
_entity_poly.pdbx_strand_id
1 'polypeptide(L)'
;MDLQTEKLLEKYWRGETSVAEEKMIKTYYQQYPDESIEASYFEKLNTEASKKPGRSFEHPGIKKRRIWLSVAAAILIGLISIPFIINSEKSPEPYAVEDPMEAFEVTRASLQMVSNGLNKGKIYSKELIKFNEAKQIIKKQ
;
A
#
# COMPACT_ATOMS: atom_id res chain seq x y z
N MET A 1 -20.03 27.93 31.54
CA MET A 1 -18.78 27.15 31.28
C MET A 1 -17.95 27.01 32.55
N ASP A 2 -17.77 25.77 33.02
CA ASP A 2 -16.89 25.44 34.14
C ASP A 2 -15.43 25.24 33.66
N LEU A 3 -14.43 25.64 34.45
CA LEU A 3 -13.01 25.65 34.06
C LEU A 3 -12.47 24.24 33.75
N GLN A 4 -13.09 23.22 34.37
CA GLN A 4 -12.76 21.82 34.11
C GLN A 4 -13.23 21.35 32.73
N THR A 5 -14.42 21.81 32.31
CA THR A 5 -14.98 21.48 30.99
C THR A 5 -14.17 22.10 29.87
N GLU A 6 -13.67 23.32 30.06
CA GLU A 6 -12.83 24.00 29.07
C GLU A 6 -11.49 23.28 28.84
N LYS A 7 -10.83 22.85 29.93
CA LYS A 7 -9.61 22.04 29.84
C LYS A 7 -9.86 20.69 29.17
N LEU A 8 -11.01 20.08 29.44
CA LEU A 8 -11.39 18.80 28.86
C LEU A 8 -11.68 18.93 27.36
N LEU A 9 -12.32 20.03 26.97
CA LEU A 9 -12.58 20.39 25.58
C LEU A 9 -11.27 20.63 24.82
N GLU A 10 -10.30 21.35 25.40
CA GLU A 10 -8.98 21.54 24.79
C GLU A 10 -8.28 20.18 24.57
N LYS A 11 -8.34 19.29 25.57
CA LYS A 11 -7.81 17.92 25.47
C LYS A 11 -8.51 17.11 24.37
N TYR A 12 -9.82 17.29 24.20
CA TYR A 12 -10.61 16.65 23.14
C TYR A 12 -10.13 17.11 21.76
N TRP A 13 -9.92 18.42 21.58
CA TRP A 13 -9.38 18.97 20.34
C TRP A 13 -7.96 18.49 20.02
N ARG A 14 -7.15 18.18 21.04
CA ARG A 14 -5.83 17.54 20.87
C ARG A 14 -5.91 16.03 20.62
N GLY A 15 -7.07 15.40 20.76
CA GLY A 15 -7.25 13.95 20.57
C GLY A 15 -6.69 13.10 21.71
N GLU A 16 -6.50 13.67 22.90
CA GLU A 16 -5.90 12.98 24.05
C GLU A 16 -6.95 12.43 25.04
N THR A 17 -8.25 12.64 24.77
CA THR A 17 -9.35 12.23 25.66
C THR A 17 -9.60 10.73 25.67
N SER A 18 -10.07 10.25 26.81
CA SER A 18 -10.63 8.91 26.97
C SER A 18 -12.13 8.88 26.67
N VAL A 19 -12.68 7.69 26.39
CA VAL A 19 -14.11 7.49 26.11
C VAL A 19 -15.02 7.96 27.26
N ALA A 20 -14.55 7.83 28.50
CA ALA A 20 -15.29 8.29 29.68
C ALA A 20 -15.37 9.82 29.74
N GLU A 21 -14.28 10.51 29.43
CA GLU A 21 -14.19 11.98 29.39
C GLU A 21 -15.05 12.55 28.25
N GLU A 22 -15.01 11.95 27.06
CA GLU A 22 -15.88 12.35 25.95
C GLU A 22 -17.37 12.25 26.27
N LYS A 23 -17.75 11.22 27.05
CA LYS A 23 -19.14 11.08 27.51
C LYS A 23 -19.55 12.23 28.41
N MET A 24 -18.66 12.68 29.30
CA MET A 24 -18.92 13.84 30.17
C MET A 24 -19.11 15.11 29.36
N ILE A 25 -18.25 15.37 28.36
CA ILE A 25 -18.36 16.51 27.45
C ILE A 25 -19.72 16.49 26.72
N LYS A 26 -20.08 15.33 26.16
CA LYS A 26 -21.36 15.16 25.45
C LYS A 26 -22.57 15.40 26.35
N THR A 27 -22.57 14.87 27.58
CA THR A 27 -23.66 15.07 28.54
C THR A 27 -23.76 16.52 28.99
N TYR A 28 -22.63 17.20 29.20
CA TYR A 28 -22.62 18.62 29.55
C TYR A 28 -23.30 19.48 28.48
N TYR A 29 -22.90 19.34 27.21
CA TYR A 29 -23.48 20.12 26.12
C TYR A 29 -24.92 19.74 25.75
N GLN A 30 -25.38 18.53 26.13
CA GLN A 30 -26.79 18.17 26.04
C GLN A 30 -27.64 18.88 27.10
N GLN A 31 -27.07 19.17 28.27
CA GLN A 31 -27.77 19.84 29.36
C GLN A 31 -27.81 21.38 29.17
N TYR A 32 -26.83 21.94 28.47
CA TYR A 32 -26.70 23.39 28.21
C TYR A 32 -26.59 23.70 26.69
N PRO A 33 -27.68 23.51 25.91
CA PRO A 33 -27.65 23.63 24.44
C PRO A 33 -27.44 25.06 23.91
N ASP A 34 -27.73 26.09 24.71
CA ASP A 34 -27.68 27.51 24.27
C ASP A 34 -26.37 28.24 24.64
N GLU A 35 -25.40 27.58 25.28
CA GLU A 35 -24.24 28.29 25.85
C GLU A 35 -23.06 28.50 24.88
N SER A 36 -22.93 27.77 23.76
CA SER A 36 -21.77 27.97 22.87
C SER A 36 -21.85 27.33 21.47
N ILE A 37 -20.88 27.69 20.60
CA ILE A 37 -20.70 27.13 19.25
C ILE A 37 -20.44 25.61 19.32
N GLU A 38 -19.73 25.16 20.35
CA GLU A 38 -19.41 23.76 20.60
C GLU A 38 -20.66 22.93 20.93
N ALA A 39 -21.65 23.50 21.60
CA ALA A 39 -22.94 22.84 21.80
C ALA A 39 -23.61 22.49 20.46
N SER A 40 -23.66 23.47 19.54
CA SER A 40 -24.18 23.26 18.18
C SER A 40 -23.37 22.23 17.39
N TYR A 41 -22.05 22.19 17.59
CA TYR A 41 -21.20 21.17 16.98
C TYR A 41 -21.57 19.75 17.42
N PHE A 42 -21.67 19.50 18.73
CA PHE A 42 -22.01 18.18 19.26
C PHE A 42 -23.44 17.76 18.91
N GLU A 43 -24.38 18.70 18.89
CA GLU A 43 -25.76 18.45 18.44
C GLU A 43 -25.81 18.00 16.97
N LYS A 44 -25.11 18.71 16.08
CA LYS A 44 -25.02 18.34 14.66
C LYS A 44 -24.37 16.98 14.49
N LEU A 45 -23.27 16.70 15.19
CA LEU A 45 -22.64 15.38 15.16
C LEU A 45 -23.61 14.26 15.55
N ASN A 46 -24.37 14.45 16.63
CA ASN A 46 -25.33 13.44 17.08
C ASN A 46 -26.48 13.24 16.06
N THR A 47 -26.92 14.34 15.44
CA THR A 47 -27.93 14.32 14.39
C THR A 47 -27.44 13.57 13.15
N GLU A 48 -26.23 13.85 12.68
CA GLU A 48 -25.63 13.17 11.53
C GLU A 48 -25.29 11.69 11.86
N ALA A 49 -24.85 11.39 13.08
CA ALA A 49 -24.59 10.02 13.51
C ALA A 49 -25.85 9.15 13.53
N SER A 50 -27.00 9.76 13.80
CA SER A 50 -28.31 9.09 13.80
C SER A 50 -28.91 8.92 12.40
N LYS A 51 -28.41 9.66 11.40
CA LYS A 51 -28.85 9.52 10.02
C LYS A 51 -28.24 8.26 9.43
N LYS A 52 -29.11 7.34 8.99
CA LYS A 52 -28.68 6.20 8.19
C LYS A 52 -28.25 6.71 6.81
N PRO A 53 -27.11 6.27 6.27
CA PRO A 53 -26.73 6.63 4.91
C PRO A 53 -27.80 6.13 3.93
N GLY A 54 -28.24 6.99 3.01
CA GLY A 54 -29.29 6.66 2.04
C GLY A 54 -28.91 5.57 1.03
N ARG A 55 -27.64 5.14 1.02
CA ARG A 55 -27.14 3.99 0.25
C ARG A 55 -26.38 3.06 1.16
N SER A 56 -26.73 1.78 1.15
CA SER A 56 -25.89 0.74 1.72
C SER A 56 -24.66 0.55 0.83
N PHE A 57 -23.47 0.66 1.41
CA PHE A 57 -22.25 0.22 0.74
C PHE A 57 -22.30 -1.30 0.66
N GLU A 58 -22.52 -1.83 -0.54
CA GLU A 58 -22.34 -3.25 -0.82
C GLU A 58 -20.84 -3.51 -1.02
N HIS A 59 -20.22 -4.24 -0.09
CA HIS A 59 -18.83 -4.64 -0.26
C HIS A 59 -18.75 -5.55 -1.51
N PRO A 60 -17.90 -5.25 -2.52
CA PRO A 60 -17.84 -6.00 -3.78
C PRO A 60 -17.45 -7.49 -3.67
N GLY A 61 -17.23 -7.99 -2.45
CA GLY A 61 -16.86 -9.36 -2.16
C GLY A 61 -15.47 -9.72 -2.67
N ILE A 62 -14.85 -10.72 -2.04
CA ILE A 62 -13.60 -11.29 -2.53
C ILE A 62 -13.97 -12.34 -3.58
N LYS A 63 -13.71 -12.05 -4.86
CA LYS A 63 -13.91 -13.01 -5.96
C LYS A 63 -12.92 -14.16 -5.81
N LYS A 64 -13.37 -15.32 -5.32
CA LYS A 64 -12.55 -16.54 -5.25
C LYS A 64 -12.29 -17.06 -6.67
N ARG A 65 -11.11 -16.77 -7.22
CA ARG A 65 -10.65 -17.32 -8.50
C ARG A 65 -10.38 -18.81 -8.34
N ARG A 66 -10.87 -19.65 -9.26
CA ARG A 66 -10.59 -21.10 -9.30
C ARG A 66 -9.15 -21.36 -9.77
N ILE A 67 -8.18 -21.12 -8.90
CA ILE A 67 -6.74 -21.28 -9.20
C ILE A 67 -6.39 -22.74 -9.56
N TRP A 68 -7.15 -23.71 -9.04
CA TRP A 68 -6.96 -25.15 -9.30
C TRP A 68 -7.12 -25.53 -10.78
N LEU A 69 -7.99 -24.83 -11.53
CA LEU A 69 -8.12 -25.06 -12.98
C LEU A 69 -6.88 -24.60 -13.76
N SER A 70 -6.17 -23.58 -13.26
CA SER A 70 -4.94 -23.09 -13.89
C SER A 70 -3.78 -24.06 -13.72
N VAL A 71 -3.73 -24.78 -12.60
CA VAL A 71 -2.68 -25.77 -12.31
C VAL A 71 -2.86 -27.01 -13.18
N ALA A 72 -4.09 -27.52 -13.32
CA ALA A 72 -4.37 -28.68 -14.18
C ALA A 72 -4.03 -28.42 -15.66
N ALA A 73 -4.35 -27.23 -16.17
CA ALA A 73 -4.02 -26.85 -17.55
C ALA A 73 -2.49 -26.82 -17.78
N ALA A 74 -1.71 -26.28 -16.84
CA ALA A 74 -0.25 -26.24 -16.94
C ALA A 74 0.37 -27.64 -16.94
N ILE A 75 -0.14 -28.56 -16.11
CA ILE A 75 0.33 -29.96 -16.07
C ILE A 75 0.02 -30.66 -17.40
N LEU A 76 -1.20 -30.50 -17.94
CA LEU A 76 -1.58 -31.11 -19.22
C LEU A 76 -0.73 -30.58 -20.38
N ILE A 77 -0.54 -29.26 -20.48
CA ILE A 77 0.32 -28.67 -21.50
C ILE A 77 1.75 -29.19 -21.35
N GLY A 78 2.29 -29.23 -20.13
CA GLY A 78 3.61 -29.78 -19.85
C GLY A 78 3.75 -31.21 -20.35
N LEU A 79 2.82 -32.10 -20.00
CA LEU A 79 2.85 -33.51 -20.41
C LEU A 79 2.76 -33.70 -21.93
N ILE A 80 1.95 -32.90 -22.61
CA ILE A 80 1.79 -32.95 -24.07
C ILE A 80 3.05 -32.41 -24.78
N SER A 81 3.74 -31.44 -24.18
CA SER A 81 4.95 -30.84 -24.76
C SER A 81 6.23 -31.68 -24.59
N ILE A 82 6.27 -32.64 -23.63
CA ILE A 82 7.43 -33.52 -23.39
C ILE A 82 7.93 -34.21 -24.67
N PRO A 83 7.11 -34.94 -25.45
CA PRO A 83 7.59 -35.62 -26.66
C PRO A 83 8.04 -34.66 -27.77
N PHE A 84 7.54 -33.41 -27.80
CA PHE A 84 7.96 -32.39 -28.76
C PHE A 84 9.34 -31.83 -28.42
N ILE A 85 9.66 -31.64 -27.13
CA ILE A 85 10.96 -31.16 -26.67
C ILE A 85 12.05 -32.23 -26.86
N ILE A 86 11.74 -33.51 -26.60
CA ILE A 86 12.73 -34.59 -26.71
C ILE A 86 13.08 -34.88 -28.18
N ASN A 87 12.12 -34.73 -29.10
CA ASN A 87 12.31 -34.96 -30.54
C ASN A 87 12.65 -33.69 -31.33
N SER A 88 12.76 -32.53 -30.67
CA SER A 88 13.25 -31.32 -31.32
C SER A 88 14.76 -31.48 -31.52
N GLU A 89 15.18 -31.66 -32.77
CA GLU A 89 16.57 -31.40 -33.17
C GLU A 89 16.94 -30.02 -32.65
N LYS A 90 18.04 -29.93 -31.89
CA LYS A 90 18.58 -28.66 -31.43
C LYS A 90 18.94 -27.84 -32.67
N SER A 91 18.03 -26.98 -33.12
CA SER A 91 18.38 -25.94 -34.08
C SER A 91 19.57 -25.17 -33.51
N PRO A 92 20.62 -24.89 -34.30
CA PRO A 92 21.74 -24.10 -33.83
C PRO A 92 21.20 -22.79 -33.23
N GLU A 93 21.57 -22.52 -31.97
CA GLU A 93 21.07 -21.34 -31.27
C GLU A 93 21.50 -20.10 -32.07
N PRO A 94 20.57 -19.24 -32.52
CA PRO A 94 20.88 -18.13 -33.43
C PRO A 94 21.79 -17.04 -32.84
N TYR A 95 22.19 -17.20 -31.57
CA TYR A 95 23.10 -16.31 -30.84
C TYR A 95 24.39 -17.02 -30.38
N ALA A 96 24.62 -18.27 -30.79
CA ALA A 96 25.89 -18.93 -30.54
C ALA A 96 26.97 -18.28 -31.41
N VAL A 97 27.83 -17.46 -30.79
CA VAL A 97 29.03 -16.92 -31.43
C VAL A 97 30.05 -18.06 -31.49
N GLU A 98 30.30 -18.57 -32.69
CA GLU A 98 31.13 -19.78 -32.92
C GLU A 98 32.61 -19.54 -32.61
N ASP A 99 33.10 -18.30 -32.79
CA ASP A 99 34.48 -17.94 -32.53
C ASP A 99 34.70 -17.57 -31.05
N PRO A 100 35.63 -18.23 -30.33
CA PRO A 100 35.89 -17.94 -28.92
C PRO A 100 36.35 -16.50 -28.63
N MET A 101 37.06 -15.87 -29.57
CA MET A 101 37.54 -14.49 -29.39
C MET A 101 36.37 -13.51 -29.51
N GLU A 102 35.56 -13.63 -30.55
CA GLU A 102 34.36 -12.82 -30.75
C GLU A 102 33.36 -12.98 -29.59
N ALA A 103 33.15 -14.22 -29.10
CA ALA A 103 32.28 -14.50 -27.96
C ALA A 103 32.74 -13.78 -26.68
N PHE A 104 34.06 -13.73 -26.46
CA PHE A 104 34.66 -13.03 -25.34
C PHE A 104 34.46 -11.51 -25.46
N GLU A 105 34.66 -10.95 -26.66
CA GLU A 105 34.47 -9.52 -26.91
C GLU A 105 33.03 -9.06 -26.71
N VAL A 106 32.06 -9.81 -27.26
CA VAL A 106 30.62 -9.54 -27.08
C VAL A 106 30.26 -9.60 -25.59
N THR A 107 30.71 -10.63 -24.88
CA THR A 107 30.46 -10.79 -23.44
C THR A 107 31.06 -9.63 -22.64
N ARG A 108 32.30 -9.23 -22.96
CA ARG A 108 32.98 -8.12 -22.31
C ARG A 108 32.22 -6.82 -22.50
N ALA A 109 31.76 -6.55 -23.73
CA ALA A 109 30.97 -5.37 -24.06
C ALA A 109 29.62 -5.37 -23.30
N SER A 110 28.91 -6.50 -23.27
CA SER A 110 27.65 -6.64 -22.53
C SER A 110 27.84 -6.41 -21.02
N LEU A 111 28.87 -7.02 -20.41
CA LEU A 111 29.18 -6.83 -18.99
C LEU A 111 29.55 -5.37 -18.68
N GLN A 112 30.28 -4.71 -19.57
CA GLN A 112 30.61 -3.30 -19.42
C GLN A 112 29.35 -2.41 -19.49
N MET A 113 28.41 -2.72 -20.38
CA MET A 113 27.13 -2.02 -20.45
C MET A 113 26.30 -2.18 -19.18
N VAL A 114 26.20 -3.41 -18.65
CA VAL A 114 25.53 -3.70 -17.37
C VAL A 114 26.20 -2.95 -16.21
N SER A 115 27.53 -2.98 -16.15
CA SER A 115 28.31 -2.27 -15.13
C SER A 115 28.05 -0.76 -15.15
N ASN A 116 28.02 -0.15 -16.34
CA ASN A 116 27.67 1.26 -16.51
C ASN A 116 26.24 1.57 -16.02
N GLY A 117 25.28 0.69 -16.33
CA GLY A 117 23.90 0.81 -15.83
C GLY A 117 23.81 0.76 -14.31
N LEU A 118 24.50 -0.20 -13.67
CA LEU A 118 24.55 -0.33 -12.22
C LEU A 118 25.21 0.87 -11.53
N ASN A 119 26.31 1.38 -12.10
CA ASN A 119 27.01 2.53 -11.55
C ASN A 119 26.14 3.80 -11.58
N LYS A 120 25.37 4.01 -12.66
CA LYS A 120 24.34 5.07 -12.73
C LYS A 120 23.21 4.82 -11.72
N GLY A 121 22.72 3.59 -11.61
CA GLY A 121 21.69 3.18 -10.66
C GLY A 121 22.05 3.47 -9.20
N LYS A 122 23.33 3.30 -8.83
CA LYS A 122 23.86 3.62 -7.49
C LYS A 122 23.70 5.10 -7.11
N ILE A 123 23.68 6.01 -8.09
CA ILE A 123 23.44 7.43 -7.84
C ILE A 123 21.97 7.64 -7.44
N TYR A 124 21.03 7.11 -8.22
CA TYR A 124 19.60 7.21 -7.94
C TYR A 124 19.20 6.51 -6.63
N SER A 125 19.86 5.39 -6.28
CA SER A 125 19.60 4.70 -5.02
C SER A 125 19.97 5.53 -3.78
N LYS A 126 20.92 6.47 -3.88
CA LYS A 126 21.22 7.41 -2.78
C LYS A 126 20.06 8.36 -2.50
N GLU A 127 19.32 8.76 -3.53
CA GLU A 127 18.15 9.62 -3.37
C GLU A 127 16.99 8.87 -2.68
N LEU A 128 16.83 7.58 -2.98
CA LEU A 128 15.86 6.71 -2.28
C LEU A 128 16.13 6.59 -0.78
N ILE A 129 17.40 6.63 -0.36
CA ILE A 129 17.76 6.62 1.08
C ILE A 129 17.22 7.88 1.78
N LYS A 130 17.32 9.05 1.14
CA LYS A 130 16.79 10.31 1.69
C LYS A 130 15.27 10.28 1.88
N PHE A 131 14.54 9.66 0.95
CA PHE A 131 13.09 9.46 1.09
C PHE A 131 12.76 8.58 2.31
N ASN A 132 13.55 7.54 2.56
CA ASN A 132 13.35 6.67 3.72
C ASN A 132 13.63 7.41 5.05
N GLU A 133 14.68 8.24 5.09
CA GLU A 133 14.98 9.11 6.24
C GLU A 133 13.84 10.10 6.51
N ALA A 134 13.34 10.78 5.47
CA ALA A 134 12.22 11.70 5.59
C ALA A 134 10.96 11.01 6.13
N LYS A 135 10.64 9.80 5.65
CA LYS A 135 9.52 9.00 6.16
C LYS A 135 9.68 8.65 7.64
N GLN A 136 10.90 8.33 8.09
CA GLN A 136 11.16 8.02 9.50
C GLN A 136 11.03 9.24 10.40
N ILE A 137 11.40 10.43 9.92
CA ILE A 137 11.21 11.69 10.65
C ILE A 137 9.72 11.96 10.84
N ILE A 138 8.91 11.87 9.77
CA ILE A 138 7.45 12.09 9.84
C ILE A 138 6.77 11.09 10.78
N LYS A 139 7.23 9.83 10.83
CA LYS A 139 6.66 8.79 11.70
C LYS A 139 6.97 9.02 13.19
N LYS A 140 8.02 9.78 13.52
CA LYS A 140 8.43 10.05 14.91
C LYS A 140 7.81 11.32 15.51
N GLN A 141 7.21 12.18 14.69
CA GLN A 141 6.38 13.31 15.13
C GLN A 141 4.95 12.85 15.36
#